data_AF-A0A3D0X824-F1
#
_entry.id   AF-A0A3D0X824-F1
#
_cell.length_a   1.000
_cell.length_b   1.000
_cell.length_c   1.000
_cell.angle_alpha   90.00
_cell.angle_beta   90.00
_cell.angle_gamma   90.00
#
_symmetry.space_group_name_H-M   'P 1'
#
loop_
_entity.id
_entity.type
_entity.pdbx_description
1 polymer ?
#
loop_
_entity_poly.entity_id
_entity_poly.type
_entity_poly.pdbx_seq_one_letter_code
_entity_poly.pdbx_strand_id
1 'polypeptide(L)' 'TKYFTKGRMIIIADGRISTRIWETQDGKRAYATEVIANEVNFGESKTSPQLNTPQTAAQPPMQDDDDDFTPLDEDDDLPF' A
#
# COMPACT_ATOMS: atom_id res chain seq x y z
N THR A 1 -20.37 0.61 -8.35
CA THR A 1 -18.98 0.68 -7.83
C THR A 1 -18.39 -0.71 -7.83
N LYS A 2 -17.73 -1.11 -8.93
CA LYS A 2 -17.30 -2.51 -9.11
C LYS A 2 -15.90 -2.80 -8.55
N TYR A 3 -15.05 -1.78 -8.40
CA TYR A 3 -13.63 -1.96 -8.05
C TYR A 3 -13.16 -0.97 -6.98
N PHE A 4 -13.53 0.31 -7.09
CA PHE A 4 -13.14 1.34 -6.14
C PHE A 4 -14.34 1.96 -5.44
N THR A 5 -14.13 2.29 -4.17
CA THR A 5 -15.04 3.06 -3.31
C THR A 5 -14.30 4.30 -2.81
N LYS A 6 -15.05 5.34 -2.43
CA LYS A 6 -14.47 6.54 -1.82
C LYS A 6 -13.59 6.16 -0.62
N GLY A 7 -12.39 6.74 -0.56
CA GLY A 7 -11.44 6.54 0.54
C GLY A 7 -10.41 5.44 0.34
N ARG A 8 -10.53 4.61 -0.72
CA ARG A 8 -9.51 3.58 -1.03
C ARG A 8 -8.30 4.16 -1.75
N MET A 9 -7.14 3.56 -1.51
CA MET A 9 -5.91 3.92 -2.20
C MET A 9 -5.90 3.38 -3.63
N ILE A 10 -5.56 4.25 -4.58
CA ILE A 10 -5.40 3.92 -6.00
C ILE A 10 -4.02 4.38 -6.45
N ILE A 11 -3.29 3.50 -7.13
CA ILE A 11 -2.03 3.83 -7.78
C ILE A 11 -2.31 4.03 -9.26
N ILE A 12 -1.89 5.16 -9.81
CA ILE A 12 -1.92 5.40 -11.26
C ILE A 12 -0.59 4.90 -11.81
N ALA A 13 -0.62 3.79 -12.55
CA ALA A 13 0.59 3.19 -13.12
C ALA A 13 1.00 3.87 -14.44
N ASP A 14 0.01 4.29 -15.23
CA ASP A 14 0.22 5.06 -16.45
C ASP A 14 -0.89 6.09 -16.64
N GLY A 15 -0.53 7.26 -17.16
CA GLY A 15 -1.45 8.36 -17.39
C GLY A 15 -0.75 9.68 -17.65
N ARG A 16 -1.53 10.77 -17.65
CA ARG A 16 -1.01 12.13 -17.82
C ARG A 16 -1.77 13.15 -17.01
N ILE A 17 -1.09 14.25 -16.70
CA ILE A 17 -1.72 15.44 -16.13
C ILE A 17 -2.15 16.35 -17.28
N SER A 18 -3.38 16.85 -17.22
CA SER A 18 -3.90 17.81 -18.19
C SER A 18 -4.47 19.01 -17.46
N THR A 19 -4.12 20.21 -17.91
CA THR A 19 -4.68 21.45 -17.39
C THR A 19 -5.53 22.09 -18.48
N ARG A 20 -6.82 22.30 -18.21
CA ARG A 20 -7.72 23.05 -19.10
C ARG A 20 -8.06 24.41 -18.50
N ILE A 21 -8.19 25.38 -19.40
CA ILE A 21 -8.58 26.75 -19.08
C ILE A 21 -9.91 27.02 -19.76
N TRP A 22 -10.85 27.60 -19.03
CA TRP A 22 -12.16 27.98 -19.58
C TRP A 22 -12.64 29.28 -18.94
N GLU A 23 -13.60 29.93 -19.58
CA GLU A 23 -14.20 31.17 -19.08
C GLU A 23 -15.51 30.84 -18.37
N THR A 24 -15.63 31.27 -17.12
CA THR A 24 -16.86 31.14 -16.33
C THR A 24 -17.93 32.10 -16.84
N GLN A 25 -19.19 31.88 -16.49
CA GLN A 25 -20.30 32.74 -16.91
C GLN A 25 -20.12 34.21 -16.47
N ASP A 26 -19.33 34.45 -15.42
CA ASP A 26 -18.99 35.78 -14.91
C ASP A 26 -17.77 36.42 -15.61
N GLY A 27 -17.26 35.81 -16.69
CA GLY A 27 -16.11 36.30 -17.47
C GLY A 27 -14.74 36.02 -16.84
N LYS A 28 -14.68 35.30 -15.72
CA LYS A 28 -13.40 34.96 -15.05
C LYS A 28 -12.77 33.72 -15.69
N ARG A 29 -11.44 33.71 -15.86
CA ARG A 29 -10.68 32.52 -16.27
C ARG A 29 -10.60 31.52 -15.13
N ALA A 30 -11.06 30.30 -15.38
CA ALA A 30 -10.96 29.17 -14.47
C ALA A 30 -9.99 28.11 -15.01
N TYR A 31 -9.35 27.41 -14.09
CA TYR A 31 -8.34 26.39 -14.36
C TYR A 31 -8.79 25.08 -13.72
N ALA A 32 -8.68 23.97 -14.45
CA ALA A 32 -8.89 22.64 -13.89
C ALA A 32 -7.69 21.77 -14.26
N THR A 33 -7.06 21.20 -13.24
CA THR A 33 -5.99 20.20 -13.39
C THR A 33 -6.60 18.84 -13.15
N GLU A 34 -6.48 17.97 -14.15
CA GLU A 34 -7.06 16.64 -14.18
C GLU A 34 -5.94 15.61 -14.35
N VAL A 35 -6.09 14.45 -13.70
CA VAL A 35 -5.23 13.28 -13.91
C VAL A 35 -6.01 12.29 -14.75
N ILE A 36 -5.53 12.04 -15.96
CA ILE A 36 -6.14 11.11 -16.91
C ILE A 36 -5.36 9.80 -16.81
N ALA A 37 -5.97 8.79 -16.18
CA ALA A 37 -5.35 7.50 -15.96
C ALA A 37 -5.65 6.53 -17.11
N ASN A 38 -4.60 5.91 -17.63
CA ASN A 38 -4.66 4.85 -18.64
C ASN A 38 -4.65 3.47 -17.97
N GLU A 39 -3.85 3.32 -16.91
CA GLU A 39 -3.75 2.10 -16.11
C GLU A 39 -3.79 2.43 -14.61
N VAL A 40 -4.54 1.63 -13.83
CA VAL A 40 -4.67 1.79 -12.39
C VAL A 40 -4.43 0.46 -11.66
N ASN A 41 -3.73 0.53 -10.53
CA ASN A 41 -3.44 -0.59 -9.64
C ASN A 41 -4.02 -0.33 -8.25
N PHE A 42 -4.34 -1.40 -7.52
CA PHE A 42 -4.76 -1.30 -6.12
C PHE A 42 -3.53 -1.00 -5.26
N GLY A 43 -3.59 0.09 -4.48
CA GLY A 43 -2.49 0.47 -3.58
C GLY A 43 -2.57 -0.17 -2.19
N GLU A 44 -3.66 -0.87 -1.90
CA GLU A 44 -3.85 -1.54 -0.62
C GLU A 44 -3.13 -2.90 -0.62
N SER A 45 -2.47 -3.25 0.49
CA SER A 45 -2.03 -4.62 0.71
C SER A 45 -3.25 -5.54 0.61
N LYS A 46 -3.07 -6.74 0.04
CA LYS A 46 -4.11 -7.78 0.06
C LYS A 46 -4.43 -8.09 1.52
N THR A 47 -5.43 -7.42 2.07
CA THR A 47 -6.03 -7.86 3.32
C THR A 47 -6.71 -9.16 2.95
N SER A 48 -6.07 -10.29 3.26
CA SER A 48 -6.75 -11.58 3.29
C SER A 48 -8.04 -11.32 4.08
N PRO A 49 -9.23 -11.65 3.55
CA PRO A 49 -10.41 -11.64 4.38
C PRO A 49 -10.04 -12.48 5.60
N GLN A 50 -9.95 -11.83 6.76
CA GLN A 50 -9.75 -12.51 8.03
C GLN A 50 -10.96 -13.42 8.14
N LEU A 51 -10.81 -14.67 7.69
CA LEU A 51 -11.68 -15.75 8.08
C LEU A 51 -11.66 -15.67 9.59
N ASN A 52 -12.81 -15.29 10.13
CA ASN A 52 -13.09 -15.32 11.54
C ASN A 52 -13.12 -16.81 11.93
N THR A 53 -11.96 -17.48 11.89
CA THR A 53 -11.78 -18.77 12.52
C THR A 53 -11.68 -18.46 14.01
N PRO A 54 -12.56 -19.03 14.86
CA PRO A 54 -12.26 -19.09 16.27
C PRO A 54 -10.94 -19.85 16.41
N GLN A 55 -9.89 -19.11 16.77
CA GLN A 55 -8.62 -19.64 17.20
C GLN A 55 -8.90 -20.48 18.45
N THR A 56 -9.19 -21.76 18.24
CA THR A 56 -9.19 -22.74 19.32
C THR A 56 -7.72 -22.92 19.65
N ALA A 57 -7.30 -22.32 20.76
CA ALA A 57 -5.97 -22.49 21.30
C ALA A 57 -5.75 -23.97 21.64
N ALA A 58 -5.14 -24.71 20.71
CA ALA A 58 -4.38 -25.90 21.02
C ALA A 58 -2.91 -25.50 20.86
N GLN A 59 -2.30 -25.07 21.96
CA GLN A 59 -0.85 -24.90 22.04
C GLN A 59 -0.21 -26.30 21.96
N PRO A 60 0.66 -26.58 20.99
CA PRO A 60 1.69 -27.59 21.18
C PRO A 60 2.72 -27.03 22.17
N PRO A 61 3.30 -27.86 23.07
CA PRO A 61 4.40 -27.41 23.91
C PRO A 61 5.57 -26.98 23.01
N MET A 62 6.04 -25.73 23.18
CA MET A 62 7.30 -25.29 22.62
C MET A 62 8.41 -26.04 23.34
N GLN A 63 9.26 -26.70 22.57
CA GLN A 63 10.54 -27.24 23.00
C GLN A 63 11.53 -26.10 22.75
N ASP A 64 12.10 -25.57 23.83
CA ASP A 64 13.10 -24.50 23.79
C ASP A 64 14.37 -25.05 23.14
N ASP A 65 14.53 -24.81 21.83
CA ASP A 65 15.81 -24.90 21.13
C ASP A 65 16.37 -23.47 20.99
N ASP A 66 16.72 -22.87 22.13
CA ASP A 66 17.46 -21.60 22.29
C ASP A 66 18.97 -21.78 21.95
N ASP A 67 19.29 -22.55 20.91
CA ASP A 67 20.68 -22.92 20.54
C ASP A 67 21.11 -22.45 19.13
N ASP A 68 20.33 -21.59 18.47
CA ASP A 68 20.64 -21.09 17.10
C ASP A 68 20.78 -19.56 17.01
N PHE A 69 20.90 -18.86 18.14
CA PHE A 69 21.21 -17.43 18.18
C PHE A 69 22.45 -17.18 19.05
N THR A 70 23.64 -17.33 18.47
CA THR A 70 24.85 -16.79 19.10
C THR A 70 24.90 -15.28 18.85
N PRO A 71 24.90 -14.43 19.89
CA PRO A 71 25.19 -13.02 19.73
C PRO A 71 26.58 -12.88 19.11
N LEU A 72 26.67 -12.24 17.95
CA LEU A 72 27.96 -11.87 17.37
C LEU A 72 28.58 -10.78 18.26
N ASP A 73 29.76 -11.04 18.81
CA ASP A 73 30.52 -10.03 19.53
C ASP A 73 30.86 -8.87 18.56
N GLU A 74 30.70 -7.62 19.02
CA GLU A 74 30.85 -6.39 18.22
C GLU A 74 32.28 -6.15 17.67
N ASP A 75 33.21 -7.08 17.94
CA ASP A 75 34.63 -6.99 17.61
C ASP A 75 35.06 -7.93 16.46
N ASP A 76 34.16 -8.74 15.88
CA ASP A 76 34.51 -9.60 14.73
C ASP A 76 34.51 -8.80 13.41
N ASP A 77 35.73 -8.48 12.98
CA ASP A 77 36.17 -7.68 11.83
C ASP A 77 35.45 -8.07 10.51
N LEU A 78 34.48 -7.24 10.09
CA LEU A 78 33.78 -7.39 8.81
C LEU A 78 34.73 -7.06 7.65
N PRO A 79 35.06 -8.00 6.75
CA PRO A 79 35.87 -7.70 5.59
C PRO A 79 35.05 -6.88 4.58
N PHE A 80 35.56 -5.70 4.21
CA PHE A 80 35.06 -4.88 3.10
C PHE A 80 34.97 -5.68 1.79
#